data_AF-A0A2S4S2B4-F1
#
_entry.id   AF-A0A2S4S2B4-F1
#
_cell.length_a   1.000
_cell.length_b   1.000
_cell.length_c   1.000
_cell.angle_alpha   90.00
_cell.angle_beta   90.00
_cell.angle_gamma   90.00
#
_symmetry.space_group_name_H-M   'P 1'
#
loop_
_entity.id
_entity.type
_entity.pdbx_description
1 polymer ?
#
loop_
_entity_poly.entity_id
_entity_poly.type
_entity_poly.pdbx_seq_one_letter_code
_entity_poly.pdbx_strand_id
1 'polypeptide(L)'
;MKTGPLNESELEWLDDVLTKYNTDHAILDVSELDGLLTAVLSSPREIEPEQWLVAVWGGAQHVPRWSSEKEMTRFMNLAFQHMADTADRLNDFPEQFEPLFGLRDIDGHELTIVEEWCFGYMRGVALSDWSALPDTLRPALDVIALHGTEENFEIVEKLSPEEFEQSVEAIRLAALDLHAYWMAHPQETPVQMPVKADVKVGRNDPCPCGSGKKFKQCCLH
;
A
#
# COMPACT_ATOMS: atom_id res chain seq x y z
N MET A 1 -12.73 -20.53 7.82
CA MET A 1 -11.47 -19.98 7.27
C MET A 1 -10.35 -20.51 8.14
N LYS A 2 -9.20 -20.90 7.55
CA LYS A 2 -8.00 -21.14 8.35
C LYS A 2 -7.64 -19.80 9.00
N THR A 3 -7.34 -19.80 10.30
CA THR A 3 -7.12 -18.59 11.12
C THR A 3 -5.66 -18.48 11.54
N GLY A 4 -4.73 -18.84 10.65
CA GLY A 4 -3.30 -18.83 10.96
C GLY A 4 -2.48 -18.31 9.78
N PRO A 5 -1.16 -18.18 9.94
CA PRO A 5 -0.27 -17.68 8.91
C PRO A 5 -0.38 -18.50 7.63
N LEU A 6 -0.07 -17.87 6.49
CA LEU A 6 0.09 -18.58 5.24
C LEU A 6 1.23 -19.60 5.38
N ASN A 7 1.02 -20.79 4.81
CA ASN A 7 2.10 -21.76 4.69
C ASN A 7 2.91 -21.54 3.40
N GLU A 8 4.07 -22.19 3.28
CA GLU A 8 4.98 -22.07 2.14
C GLU A 8 4.27 -22.27 0.79
N SER A 9 3.41 -23.29 0.64
CA SER A 9 2.68 -23.53 -0.62
C SER A 9 1.59 -22.49 -0.92
N GLU A 10 1.11 -21.77 0.10
CA GLU A 10 0.17 -20.65 -0.07
C GLU A 10 0.93 -19.38 -0.48
N LEU A 11 2.14 -19.15 0.05
CA LEU A 11 3.03 -18.07 -0.34
C LEU A 11 3.56 -18.25 -1.76
N GLU A 12 4.07 -19.45 -2.09
CA GLU A 12 4.52 -19.81 -3.46
C GLU A 12 3.38 -19.62 -4.48
N TRP A 13 2.15 -19.99 -4.12
CA TRP A 13 1.01 -19.77 -5.01
C TRP A 13 0.67 -18.29 -5.20
N LEU A 14 0.81 -17.45 -4.17
CA LEU A 14 0.64 -16.00 -4.32
C LEU A 14 1.70 -15.43 -5.26
N ASP A 15 2.94 -15.86 -5.09
CA ASP A 15 4.07 -15.45 -5.91
C ASP A 15 3.89 -15.81 -7.39
N ASP A 16 3.47 -17.05 -7.66
CA ASP A 16 3.10 -17.52 -9.00
C ASP A 16 2.01 -16.65 -9.64
N VAL A 17 1.01 -16.24 -8.85
CA VAL A 17 -0.11 -15.43 -9.34
C VAL A 17 0.34 -13.99 -9.63
N LEU A 18 1.16 -13.40 -8.77
CA LEU A 18 1.75 -12.08 -8.98
C LEU A 18 2.62 -12.10 -10.25
N THR A 19 3.49 -13.09 -10.38
CA THR A 19 4.32 -13.30 -11.59
C THR A 19 3.48 -13.48 -12.85
N LYS A 20 2.42 -14.32 -12.80
CA LYS A 20 1.54 -14.58 -13.95
C LYS A 20 0.85 -13.31 -14.47
N TYR A 21 0.48 -12.41 -13.58
CA TYR A 21 -0.25 -11.19 -13.90
C TYR A 21 0.61 -9.93 -13.90
N ASN A 22 1.93 -10.10 -13.78
CA ASN A 22 2.85 -9.00 -13.60
C ASN A 22 2.84 -8.03 -14.79
N THR A 23 3.01 -6.75 -14.48
CA THR A 23 3.23 -5.65 -15.43
C THR A 23 4.26 -4.71 -14.80
N ASP A 24 4.87 -3.82 -15.58
CA ASP A 24 5.83 -2.83 -15.07
C ASP A 24 5.30 -1.93 -13.93
N HIS A 25 3.99 -1.98 -13.63
CA HIS A 25 3.34 -1.21 -12.57
C HIS A 25 2.88 -2.05 -11.37
N ALA A 26 2.74 -3.37 -11.53
CA ALA A 26 2.29 -4.25 -10.48
C ALA A 26 3.41 -4.47 -9.45
N ILE A 27 3.04 -4.96 -8.28
CA ILE A 27 4.02 -5.47 -7.32
C ILE A 27 4.66 -6.73 -7.87
N LEU A 28 5.92 -6.97 -7.52
CA LEU A 28 6.74 -8.04 -8.08
C LEU A 28 6.41 -9.40 -7.46
N ASP A 29 6.36 -9.47 -6.14
CA ASP A 29 6.32 -10.73 -5.39
C ASP A 29 5.56 -10.60 -4.06
N VAL A 30 5.54 -11.70 -3.30
CA VAL A 30 4.90 -11.74 -1.98
C VAL A 30 5.63 -10.87 -0.93
N SER A 31 6.91 -10.55 -1.14
CA SER A 31 7.68 -9.64 -0.26
C SER A 31 7.18 -8.21 -0.41
N GLU A 32 7.01 -7.73 -1.65
CA GLU A 32 6.40 -6.43 -1.94
C GLU A 32 4.94 -6.36 -1.46
N LEU A 33 4.19 -7.47 -1.56
CA LEU A 33 2.84 -7.55 -0.98
C LEU A 33 2.85 -7.37 0.54
N ASP A 34 3.76 -8.04 1.24
CA ASP A 34 3.88 -7.96 2.70
C ASP A 34 4.21 -6.53 3.17
N GLY A 35 5.17 -5.88 2.51
CA GLY A 35 5.52 -4.49 2.79
C GLY A 35 4.35 -3.53 2.55
N LEU A 36 3.65 -3.69 1.43
CA LEU A 36 2.45 -2.91 1.11
C LEU A 36 1.37 -3.06 2.20
N LEU A 37 1.09 -4.29 2.61
CA LEU A 37 0.08 -4.56 3.63
C LEU A 37 0.50 -4.04 5.01
N THR A 38 1.80 -4.12 5.35
CA THR A 38 2.33 -3.55 6.59
C THR A 38 2.14 -2.04 6.63
N ALA A 39 2.46 -1.32 5.55
CA ALA A 39 2.23 0.12 5.46
C ALA A 39 0.75 0.50 5.50
N VAL A 40 -0.12 -0.31 4.87
CA VAL A 40 -1.58 -0.14 4.94
C VAL A 40 -2.10 -0.26 6.37
N LEU A 41 -1.63 -1.27 7.11
CA LEU A 41 -1.95 -1.47 8.53
C LEU A 41 -1.37 -0.40 9.43
N SER A 42 -0.25 0.20 9.02
CA SER A 42 0.45 1.28 9.73
C SER A 42 -0.01 2.68 9.29
N SER A 43 -1.08 2.80 8.51
CA SER A 43 -1.46 4.08 7.91
C SER A 43 -2.07 5.04 8.94
N PRO A 44 -1.82 6.37 8.84
CA PRO A 44 -2.45 7.38 9.69
C PRO A 44 -3.98 7.43 9.55
N ARG A 45 -4.53 6.90 8.46
CA ARG A 45 -5.96 6.81 8.17
C ARG A 45 -6.31 5.43 7.65
N GLU A 46 -7.53 4.99 7.89
CA GLU A 46 -8.06 3.75 7.31
C GLU A 46 -7.98 3.82 5.77
N ILE A 47 -7.38 2.78 5.18
CA ILE A 47 -7.30 2.57 3.73
C ILE A 47 -8.29 1.45 3.40
N GLU A 48 -9.27 1.78 2.55
CA GLU A 48 -10.28 0.82 2.13
C GLU A 48 -9.66 -0.31 1.29
N PRO A 49 -10.18 -1.54 1.36
CA PRO A 49 -9.59 -2.65 0.64
C PRO A 49 -9.42 -2.43 -0.86
N GLU A 50 -10.39 -1.78 -1.51
CA GLU A 50 -10.32 -1.45 -2.94
C GLU A 50 -9.07 -0.64 -3.28
N GLN A 51 -8.63 0.26 -2.40
CA GLN A 51 -7.48 1.13 -2.66
C GLN A 51 -6.18 0.33 -2.71
N TRP A 52 -5.89 -0.50 -1.71
CA TRP A 52 -4.65 -1.26 -1.69
C TRP A 52 -4.68 -2.43 -2.69
N LEU A 53 -5.85 -3.05 -2.92
CA LEU A 53 -6.01 -4.08 -3.95
C LEU A 53 -5.74 -3.55 -5.36
N VAL A 54 -6.12 -2.30 -5.64
CA VAL A 54 -5.79 -1.63 -6.90
C VAL A 54 -4.30 -1.28 -6.95
N ALA A 55 -3.71 -0.88 -5.81
CA ALA A 55 -2.29 -0.54 -5.71
C ALA A 55 -1.36 -1.73 -5.98
N VAL A 56 -1.76 -2.95 -5.57
CA VAL A 56 -1.08 -4.23 -5.91
C VAL A 56 -0.79 -4.32 -7.40
N TRP A 57 -1.73 -3.88 -8.24
CA TRP A 57 -1.58 -3.98 -9.69
C TRP A 57 -1.06 -2.71 -10.34
N GLY A 58 -0.78 -1.65 -9.56
CA GLY A 58 -0.31 -0.37 -10.09
C GLY A 58 -1.41 0.54 -10.66
N GLY A 59 -2.68 0.28 -10.32
CA GLY A 59 -3.81 1.13 -10.73
C GLY A 59 -4.97 0.37 -11.37
N ALA A 60 -6.14 1.00 -11.42
CA ALA A 60 -7.40 0.36 -11.82
C ALA A 60 -7.36 -0.19 -13.26
N GLN A 61 -6.55 0.43 -14.13
CA GLN A 61 -6.34 0.02 -15.52
C GLN A 61 -5.45 -1.23 -15.66
N HIS A 62 -4.69 -1.58 -14.63
CA HIS A 62 -3.75 -2.71 -14.61
C HIS A 62 -4.28 -3.91 -13.83
N VAL A 63 -5.44 -3.78 -13.18
CA VAL A 63 -6.11 -4.91 -12.49
C VAL A 63 -6.28 -6.08 -13.47
N PRO A 64 -5.84 -7.29 -13.08
CA PRO A 64 -5.74 -8.40 -14.02
C PRO A 64 -7.10 -8.87 -14.51
N ARG A 65 -7.10 -9.33 -15.76
CA ARG A 65 -8.17 -10.17 -16.28
C ARG A 65 -7.95 -11.60 -15.77
N TRP A 66 -8.49 -11.87 -14.60
CA TRP A 66 -8.42 -13.17 -13.95
C TRP A 66 -8.86 -14.30 -14.87
N SER A 67 -8.14 -15.42 -14.82
CA SER A 67 -8.47 -16.59 -15.64
C SER A 67 -9.80 -17.23 -15.19
N SER A 68 -10.15 -17.05 -13.92
CA SER A 68 -11.43 -17.45 -13.34
C SER A 68 -11.74 -16.67 -12.06
N GLU A 69 -13.02 -16.59 -11.72
CA GLU A 69 -13.48 -16.03 -10.44
C GLU A 69 -12.90 -16.80 -9.22
N LYS A 70 -12.64 -18.10 -9.36
CA LYS A 70 -12.04 -18.93 -8.32
C LYS A 70 -10.60 -18.52 -8.01
N GLU A 71 -9.82 -18.21 -9.04
CA GLU A 71 -8.44 -17.74 -8.89
C GLU A 71 -8.41 -16.37 -8.21
N MET A 72 -9.23 -15.43 -8.68
CA MET A 72 -9.41 -14.13 -8.03
C MET A 72 -9.77 -14.29 -6.56
N THR A 73 -10.81 -15.08 -6.26
CA THR A 73 -11.28 -15.30 -4.89
C THR A 73 -10.20 -15.93 -4.01
N ARG A 74 -9.39 -16.84 -4.57
CA ARG A 74 -8.28 -17.44 -3.82
C ARG A 74 -7.19 -16.42 -3.52
N PHE A 75 -6.79 -15.60 -4.49
CA PHE A 75 -5.84 -14.50 -4.28
C PHE A 75 -6.31 -13.56 -3.18
N MET A 76 -7.55 -13.10 -3.28
CA MET A 76 -8.18 -12.23 -2.29
C MET A 76 -8.13 -12.85 -0.89
N ASN A 77 -8.56 -14.11 -0.75
CA ASN A 77 -8.60 -14.79 0.55
C ASN A 77 -7.21 -14.92 1.18
N LEU A 78 -6.18 -15.25 0.38
CA LEU A 78 -4.82 -15.39 0.88
C LEU A 78 -4.20 -14.03 1.23
N ALA A 79 -4.41 -13.00 0.42
CA ALA A 79 -3.94 -11.65 0.73
C ALA A 79 -4.57 -11.10 2.02
N PHE A 80 -5.87 -11.30 2.23
CA PHE A 80 -6.53 -10.92 3.49
C PHE A 80 -6.10 -11.78 4.69
N GLN A 81 -5.85 -13.08 4.48
CA GLN A 81 -5.34 -13.95 5.53
C GLN A 81 -3.93 -13.51 5.96
N HIS A 82 -3.09 -13.14 4.99
CA HIS A 82 -1.76 -12.56 5.24
C HIS A 82 -1.86 -11.25 6.00
N MET A 83 -2.68 -10.31 5.51
CA MET A 83 -2.93 -9.03 6.18
C MET A 83 -3.42 -9.22 7.63
N ALA A 84 -4.29 -10.19 7.90
CA ALA A 84 -4.76 -10.48 9.25
C ALA A 84 -3.64 -11.00 10.16
N ASP A 85 -2.79 -11.92 9.68
CA ASP A 85 -1.63 -12.41 10.44
C ASP A 85 -0.63 -11.28 10.73
N THR A 86 -0.34 -10.43 9.74
CA THR A 86 0.51 -9.26 9.91
C THR A 86 -0.09 -8.28 10.93
N ALA A 87 -1.41 -8.05 10.90
CA ALA A 87 -2.10 -7.20 11.87
C ALA A 87 -2.01 -7.73 13.30
N ASP A 88 -2.20 -9.05 13.50
CA ASP A 88 -2.07 -9.68 14.82
C ASP A 88 -0.64 -9.52 15.37
N ARG A 89 0.38 -9.69 14.53
CA ARG A 89 1.79 -9.47 14.91
C ARG A 89 2.08 -8.02 15.25
N LEU A 90 1.62 -7.08 14.42
CA LEU A 90 1.89 -5.66 14.65
C LEU A 90 1.20 -5.13 15.94
N ASN A 91 0.00 -5.63 16.26
CA ASN A 91 -0.80 -5.12 17.37
C ASN A 91 -0.60 -5.89 18.68
N ASP A 92 -0.65 -7.22 18.63
CA ASP A 92 -0.74 -8.06 19.83
C ASP A 92 0.58 -8.79 20.15
N PHE A 93 1.41 -9.07 19.13
CA PHE A 93 2.67 -9.82 19.27
C PHE A 93 3.84 -9.17 18.52
N PRO A 94 4.19 -7.90 18.80
CA PRO A 94 5.21 -7.15 18.04
C PRO A 94 6.61 -7.77 18.12
N GLU A 95 6.88 -8.61 19.12
CA GLU A 95 8.10 -9.42 19.22
C GLU A 95 8.17 -10.55 18.18
N GLN A 96 7.05 -10.93 17.58
CA GLN A 96 6.93 -11.97 16.54
C GLN A 96 6.73 -11.39 15.14
N PHE A 97 6.64 -10.06 15.02
CA PHE A 97 6.64 -9.40 13.72
C PHE A 97 8.03 -9.54 13.08
N GLU A 98 8.05 -10.06 11.86
CA GLU A 98 9.23 -10.14 11.01
C GLU A 98 8.79 -9.76 9.59
N PRO A 99 9.43 -8.76 8.93
CA PRO A 99 9.22 -8.50 7.52
C PRO A 99 9.48 -9.74 6.67
N LEU A 100 8.59 -10.03 5.73
CA LEU A 100 8.79 -11.12 4.78
C LEU A 100 9.78 -10.69 3.70
N PHE A 101 11.07 -10.76 3.99
CA PHE A 101 12.12 -10.48 3.02
C PHE A 101 12.33 -11.62 2.03
N GLY A 102 12.71 -11.26 0.80
CA GLY A 102 13.10 -12.20 -0.23
C GLY A 102 14.45 -12.84 0.09
N LEU A 103 14.73 -13.99 -0.54
CA LEU A 103 16.01 -14.66 -0.49
C LEU A 103 16.51 -14.93 -1.90
N ARG A 104 17.80 -14.68 -2.12
CA ARG A 104 18.47 -14.99 -3.39
C ARG A 104 19.71 -15.84 -3.12
N ASP A 105 19.77 -17.00 -3.78
CA ASP A 105 20.99 -17.81 -3.81
C ASP A 105 21.98 -17.23 -4.82
N ILE A 106 23.18 -16.88 -4.34
CA ILE A 106 24.33 -16.52 -5.19
C ILE A 106 25.51 -17.39 -4.75
N ASP A 107 25.98 -18.24 -5.66
CA ASP A 107 27.11 -19.15 -5.44
C ASP A 107 26.97 -20.04 -4.18
N GLY A 108 25.74 -20.44 -3.83
CA GLY A 108 25.44 -21.28 -2.66
C GLY A 108 25.38 -20.52 -1.34
N HIS A 109 25.33 -19.18 -1.39
CA HIS A 109 25.06 -18.31 -0.26
C HIS A 109 23.68 -17.66 -0.42
N GLU A 110 22.83 -17.80 0.59
CA GLU A 110 21.55 -17.08 0.64
C GLU A 110 21.78 -15.64 1.08
N LEU A 111 21.35 -14.70 0.24
CA LEU A 111 21.35 -13.28 0.52
C LEU A 111 19.91 -12.80 0.75
N THR A 112 19.70 -12.06 1.83
CA THR A 112 18.43 -11.39 2.12
C THR A 112 18.24 -10.20 1.17
N ILE A 113 17.08 -10.15 0.52
CA ILE A 113 16.67 -9.05 -0.35
C ILE A 113 15.54 -8.30 0.36
N VAL A 114 15.77 -7.02 0.63
CA VAL A 114 14.86 -6.17 1.41
C VAL A 114 14.11 -5.17 0.54
N GLU A 115 14.60 -4.97 -0.68
CA GLU A 115 14.16 -3.95 -1.62
C GLU A 115 12.68 -4.13 -1.96
N GLU A 116 12.24 -5.33 -2.36
CA GLU A 116 10.85 -5.59 -2.72
C GLU A 116 9.91 -5.25 -1.55
N TRP A 117 10.24 -5.70 -0.34
CA TRP A 117 9.47 -5.35 0.85
C TRP A 117 9.40 -3.83 1.06
N CYS A 118 10.54 -3.13 0.96
CA CYS A 118 10.61 -1.70 1.16
C CYS A 118 9.85 -0.92 0.08
N PHE A 119 9.94 -1.34 -1.19
CA PHE A 119 9.14 -0.78 -2.29
C PHE A 119 7.64 -0.95 -2.02
N GLY A 120 7.24 -2.12 -1.53
CA GLY A 120 5.87 -2.39 -1.12
C GLY A 120 5.42 -1.44 -0.03
N TYR A 121 6.23 -1.29 1.02
CA TYR A 121 5.95 -0.37 2.12
C TYR A 121 5.77 1.07 1.62
N MET A 122 6.69 1.56 0.78
CA MET A 122 6.62 2.92 0.23
C MET A 122 5.41 3.10 -0.70
N ARG A 123 5.01 2.05 -1.44
CA ARG A 123 3.76 2.04 -2.20
C ARG A 123 2.54 2.16 -1.28
N GLY A 124 2.53 1.51 -0.13
CA GLY A 124 1.46 1.63 0.87
C GLY A 124 1.42 2.99 1.55
N VAL A 125 2.60 3.57 1.87
CA VAL A 125 2.74 4.94 2.38
C VAL A 125 2.08 5.94 1.42
N ALA A 126 2.26 5.77 0.11
CA ALA A 126 1.68 6.63 -0.92
C ALA A 126 0.13 6.61 -0.99
N LEU A 127 -0.53 5.64 -0.34
CA LEU A 127 -2.00 5.55 -0.29
C LEU A 127 -2.64 6.48 0.74
N SER A 128 -1.84 7.10 1.61
CA SER A 128 -2.31 7.97 2.69
C SER A 128 -1.42 9.20 2.87
N ASP A 129 -1.88 10.16 3.67
CA ASP A 129 -1.15 11.39 3.93
C ASP A 129 -0.31 11.26 5.21
N TRP A 130 1.00 11.02 5.02
CA TRP A 130 1.98 10.88 6.10
C TRP A 130 2.64 12.21 6.50
N SER A 131 2.17 13.35 5.98
CA SER A 131 2.79 14.67 6.25
C SER A 131 2.77 15.09 7.71
N ALA A 132 1.89 14.50 8.52
CA ALA A 132 1.80 14.72 9.96
C ALA A 132 2.80 13.88 10.79
N LEU A 133 3.63 13.03 10.17
CA LEU A 133 4.64 12.25 10.88
C LEU A 133 5.64 13.20 11.59
N PRO A 134 5.87 13.04 12.89
CA PRO A 134 6.75 13.93 13.64
C PRO A 134 8.21 13.73 13.21
N ASP A 135 8.99 14.81 13.28
CA ASP A 135 10.41 14.81 12.86
C ASP A 135 11.24 13.76 13.60
N THR A 136 10.85 13.37 14.82
CA THR A 136 11.51 12.32 15.62
C THR A 136 11.33 10.91 15.05
N LEU A 137 10.29 10.68 14.24
CA LEU A 137 10.01 9.39 13.59
C LEU A 137 10.31 9.37 12.09
N ARG A 138 10.64 10.52 11.48
CA ARG A 138 11.12 10.56 10.09
C ARG A 138 12.27 9.58 9.83
N PRO A 139 13.30 9.46 10.72
CA PRO A 139 14.38 8.50 10.49
C PRO A 139 13.90 7.06 10.35
N ALA A 140 12.81 6.65 11.00
CA ALA A 140 12.24 5.32 10.84
C ALA A 140 11.68 5.12 9.43
N LEU A 141 10.94 6.11 8.91
CA LEU A 141 10.46 6.05 7.53
C LEU A 141 11.61 6.12 6.53
N ASP A 142 12.64 6.93 6.80
CA ASP A 142 13.81 7.07 5.93
C ASP A 142 14.62 5.77 5.82
N VAL A 143 14.70 4.96 6.89
CA VAL A 143 15.33 3.62 6.86
C VAL A 143 14.64 2.70 5.85
N ILE A 144 13.30 2.72 5.80
CA ILE A 144 12.54 1.91 4.84
C ILE A 144 12.66 2.52 3.43
N ALA A 145 12.54 3.85 3.32
CA ALA A 145 12.64 4.55 2.05
C ALA A 145 14.03 4.41 1.39
N LEU A 146 15.09 4.22 2.19
CA LEU A 146 16.45 3.99 1.69
C LEU A 146 16.51 2.82 0.70
N HIS A 147 15.77 1.74 0.98
CA HIS A 147 15.73 0.53 0.13
C HIS A 147 14.48 0.45 -0.75
N GLY A 148 13.49 1.32 -0.54
CA GLY A 148 12.17 1.26 -1.20
C GLY A 148 11.89 2.36 -2.20
N THR A 149 12.89 3.14 -2.62
CA THR A 149 12.74 4.23 -3.61
C THR A 149 13.89 4.25 -4.60
N GLU A 150 13.58 4.49 -5.88
CA GLU A 150 14.58 4.52 -6.96
C GLU A 150 15.59 5.66 -6.78
N GLU A 151 15.17 6.78 -6.18
CA GLU A 151 16.04 7.92 -5.90
C GLU A 151 17.23 7.57 -4.99
N ASN A 152 17.11 6.51 -4.20
CA ASN A 152 18.11 6.08 -3.24
C ASN A 152 19.05 4.98 -3.78
N PHE A 153 18.87 4.49 -5.00
CA PHE A 153 19.73 3.44 -5.58
C PHE A 153 21.21 3.82 -5.56
N GLU A 154 21.54 5.04 -5.99
CA GLU A 154 22.93 5.53 -5.94
C GLU A 154 23.48 5.69 -4.53
N ILE A 155 22.62 5.82 -3.52
CA ILE A 155 23.03 5.92 -2.11
C ILE A 155 23.36 4.52 -1.60
N VAL A 156 22.47 3.57 -1.83
CA VAL A 156 22.64 2.16 -1.44
C VAL A 156 23.89 1.55 -2.07
N GLU A 157 24.14 1.80 -3.37
CA GLU A 157 25.35 1.33 -4.07
C GLU A 157 26.67 1.85 -3.45
N LYS A 158 26.62 2.98 -2.74
CA LYS A 158 27.80 3.61 -2.12
C LYS A 158 27.99 3.23 -0.65
N LEU A 159 27.04 2.50 -0.04
CA LEU A 159 27.16 2.04 1.34
C LEU A 159 28.30 1.04 1.48
N SER A 160 29.04 1.14 2.59
CA SER A 160 29.89 0.04 3.02
C SER A 160 29.02 -1.16 3.44
N PRO A 161 29.59 -2.38 3.44
CA PRO A 161 28.86 -3.57 3.90
C PRO A 161 28.28 -3.44 5.32
N GLU A 162 29.03 -2.79 6.23
CA GLU A 162 28.57 -2.55 7.62
C GLU A 162 27.39 -1.57 7.67
N GLU A 163 27.43 -0.49 6.88
CA GLU A 163 26.32 0.46 6.80
C GLU A 163 25.07 -0.17 6.17
N PHE A 164 25.25 -1.02 5.15
CA PHE A 164 24.16 -1.77 4.55
C PHE A 164 23.51 -2.73 5.56
N GLU A 165 24.32 -3.54 6.27
CA GLU A 165 23.83 -4.46 7.30
C GLU A 165 23.07 -3.72 8.41
N GLN A 166 23.62 -2.62 8.92
CA GLN A 166 22.94 -1.77 9.92
C GLN A 166 21.61 -1.21 9.40
N SER A 167 21.56 -0.81 8.13
CA SER A 167 20.33 -0.29 7.53
C SER A 167 19.26 -1.37 7.40
N VAL A 168 19.64 -2.60 7.09
CA VAL A 168 18.73 -3.76 7.00
C VAL A 168 18.18 -4.13 8.38
N GLU A 169 19.05 -4.23 9.39
CA GLU A 169 18.64 -4.56 10.77
C GLU A 169 17.66 -3.54 11.36
N ALA A 170 17.72 -2.28 10.91
CA ALA A 170 16.85 -1.21 11.38
C ALA A 170 15.42 -1.29 10.84
N ILE A 171 15.17 -1.96 9.70
CA ILE A 171 13.86 -1.96 9.00
C ILE A 171 12.74 -2.50 9.90
N ARG A 172 12.96 -3.63 10.57
CA ARG A 172 11.96 -4.26 11.43
C ARG A 172 11.48 -3.33 12.54
N LEU A 173 12.41 -2.69 13.25
CA LEU A 173 12.08 -1.79 14.34
C LEU A 173 11.44 -0.49 13.82
N ALA A 174 11.91 0.02 12.68
CA ALA A 174 11.30 1.17 12.03
C ALA A 174 9.81 0.94 11.70
N ALA A 175 9.48 -0.21 11.12
CA ALA A 175 8.08 -0.56 10.81
C ALA A 175 7.21 -0.62 12.08
N LEU A 176 7.73 -1.21 13.16
CA LEU A 176 7.04 -1.27 14.46
C LEU A 176 6.86 0.11 15.09
N ASP A 177 7.86 0.98 15.05
CA ASP A 177 7.78 2.34 15.60
C ASP A 177 6.74 3.19 14.85
N LEU A 178 6.71 3.08 13.52
CA LEU A 178 5.72 3.76 12.68
C LEU A 178 4.30 3.25 12.94
N HIS A 179 4.12 1.93 13.00
CA HIS A 179 2.84 1.31 13.33
C HIS A 179 2.33 1.75 14.70
N ALA A 180 3.16 1.60 15.73
CA ALA A 180 2.82 1.96 17.11
C ALA A 180 2.43 3.44 17.24
N TYR A 181 3.14 4.32 16.53
CA TYR A 181 2.81 5.74 16.54
C TYR A 181 1.43 6.02 15.94
N TRP A 182 1.14 5.48 14.76
CA TRP A 182 -0.12 5.76 14.08
C TRP A 182 -1.33 5.11 14.75
N MET A 183 -1.18 3.92 15.34
CA MET A 183 -2.23 3.31 16.15
C MET A 183 -2.56 4.14 17.40
N ALA A 184 -1.57 4.84 17.97
CA ALA A 184 -1.76 5.75 19.08
C ALA A 184 -2.28 7.15 18.66
N HIS A 185 -2.12 7.54 17.38
CA HIS A 185 -2.46 8.87 16.86
C HIS A 185 -3.23 8.82 15.52
N PRO A 186 -4.38 8.12 15.47
CA PRO A 186 -5.16 8.02 14.24
C PRO A 186 -5.61 9.41 13.80
N GLN A 187 -5.43 9.72 12.52
CA GLN A 187 -5.91 10.95 11.93
C GLN A 187 -7.38 10.79 11.55
N GLU A 188 -8.21 11.77 11.90
CA GLU A 188 -9.59 11.78 11.43
C GLU A 188 -9.64 11.86 9.90
N THR A 189 -10.45 11.01 9.28
CA THR A 189 -10.81 11.16 7.87
C THR A 189 -11.65 12.43 7.74
N PRO A 190 -11.21 13.44 6.95
CA PRO A 190 -12.02 14.63 6.75
C PRO A 190 -13.36 14.21 6.14
N VAL A 191 -14.45 14.42 6.88
CA VAL A 191 -15.79 14.15 6.36
C VAL A 191 -15.99 15.06 5.15
N GLN A 192 -15.98 14.49 3.94
CA GLN A 192 -16.37 15.24 2.76
C GLN A 192 -17.83 15.65 2.94
N MET A 193 -18.05 16.92 3.25
CA MET A 193 -19.39 17.46 3.25
C MET A 193 -19.98 17.21 1.85
N PRO A 194 -21.21 16.66 1.74
CA PRO A 194 -21.83 16.49 0.44
C PRO A 194 -21.82 17.84 -0.27
N VAL A 195 -21.19 17.88 -1.44
CA VAL A 195 -21.19 19.06 -2.30
C VAL A 195 -22.65 19.44 -2.47
N LYS A 196 -23.06 20.60 -1.90
CA LYS A 196 -24.40 21.12 -2.14
C LYS A 196 -24.54 21.22 -3.65
N ALA A 197 -25.39 20.39 -4.24
CA ALA A 197 -25.69 20.50 -5.65
C ALA A 197 -26.10 21.95 -5.91
N ASP A 198 -25.39 22.62 -6.81
CA ASP A 198 -25.81 23.93 -7.28
C ASP A 198 -27.30 23.86 -7.63
N VAL A 199 -28.05 24.88 -7.21
CA VAL A 199 -29.50 24.94 -7.45
C VAL A 199 -29.73 24.73 -8.93
N LYS A 200 -30.25 23.54 -9.30
CA LYS A 200 -30.56 23.22 -10.68
C LYS A 200 -31.61 24.23 -11.14
N VAL A 201 -31.20 25.16 -12.01
CA VAL A 201 -32.11 26.13 -12.61
C VAL A 201 -33.24 25.34 -13.30
N GLY A 202 -34.46 25.53 -12.81
CA GLY A 202 -35.62 24.84 -13.35
C GLY A 202 -35.80 25.24 -14.81
N ARG A 203 -36.28 24.29 -15.63
CA ARG A 203 -36.53 24.49 -17.07
C ARG A 203 -37.36 25.75 -17.37
N ASN A 204 -38.23 26.18 -16.44
CA ASN A 204 -39.07 27.37 -16.57
C ASN A 204 -38.57 28.61 -15.81
N ASP A 205 -37.47 28.51 -15.06
CA ASP A 205 -36.94 29.61 -14.25
C ASP A 205 -36.21 30.64 -15.12
N PRO A 206 -36.03 31.88 -14.63
CA PRO A 206 -35.22 32.88 -15.31
C PRO A 206 -33.82 32.36 -15.63
N CYS A 207 -33.38 32.54 -16.86
CA CYS A 207 -32.09 32.05 -17.32
C CYS A 207 -30.94 32.86 -16.70
N PRO A 208 -29.92 32.20 -16.10
CA PRO A 208 -28.83 32.89 -15.41
C PRO A 208 -27.86 33.63 -16.35
N CYS A 209 -27.98 33.50 -17.67
CA CYS A 209 -27.13 34.22 -18.63
C CYS A 209 -27.50 35.71 -18.82
N GLY A 210 -28.52 36.20 -18.10
CA GLY A 210 -28.94 37.61 -18.15
C GLY A 210 -29.84 37.97 -19.32
N SER A 211 -30.34 36.99 -20.09
CA SER A 211 -31.19 37.23 -21.27
C SER A 211 -32.62 37.68 -20.97
N GLY A 212 -33.05 37.57 -19.71
CA GLY A 212 -34.44 37.85 -19.29
C GLY A 212 -35.47 36.79 -19.72
N LYS A 213 -35.06 35.69 -20.36
CA LYS A 213 -35.94 34.60 -20.83
C LYS A 213 -35.93 33.40 -19.86
N LYS A 214 -36.92 32.49 -19.99
CA LYS A 214 -36.92 31.20 -19.27
C LYS A 214 -35.77 30.32 -19.75
N PHE A 215 -35.15 29.54 -18.86
CA PHE A 215 -33.98 28.70 -19.16
C PHE A 215 -34.17 27.82 -20.40
N LYS A 216 -35.34 27.17 -20.53
CA LYS A 216 -35.68 26.35 -21.71
C LYS A 216 -35.68 27.07 -23.04
N GLN A 217 -35.87 28.39 -23.05
CA GLN A 217 -35.98 29.19 -24.27
C GLN A 217 -34.68 29.93 -24.58
N CYS A 218 -33.63 29.73 -23.78
CA CYS A 218 -32.38 30.46 -23.91
C CYS A 218 -31.16 29.54 -24.02
N CYS A 219 -30.95 28.64 -23.06
CA CYS A 219 -29.70 27.89 -22.92
C CYS A 219 -29.90 26.37 -22.85
N LEU A 220 -31.13 25.88 -23.07
CA LEU A 220 -31.46 24.45 -23.09
C LEU A 220 -31.61 23.89 -24.52
N HIS A 221 -30.95 24.53 -25.48
CA HIS A 221 -30.96 24.18 -26.90
C HIS A 221 -29.55 24.16 -27.45
#